data_AF-A0A7H9BRJ2-F1
#
_entry.id   AF-A0A7H9BRJ2-F1
#
_cell.length_a   1.000
_cell.length_b   1.000
_cell.length_c   1.000
_cell.angle_alpha   90.00
_cell.angle_beta   90.00
_cell.angle_gamma   90.00
#
_symmetry.space_group_name_H-M   'P 1'
#
loop_
_entity.id
_entity.type
_entity.pdbx_description
1 polymer ?
#
loop_
_entity_poly.entity_id
_entity_poly.type
_entity_poly.pdbx_seq_one_letter_code
_entity_poly.pdbx_strand_id
1 'polypeptide(L)'
;MTARRIKRTAWGQGRSAAILPGLACALWVLLGGFAAPALAQDAGVAAATEPAAAAAPEASPAPSGTGGDAAAFAPPAPSAVATEEEDDDGIIGLIEAPEGAPGVPAEGMPPVIDPGALAASAMVSFAEVQPRAGMMGPVGHPPVVVELFTSQGCSSCPPADELLADLADREDVLALSWHVDYWDYLGWADEFARPEFTRRQQVYAHQAGERAIYTPQIVVGGTDTLIALRPAELMGLLQTQMARPAPVMVSSSQGKDGYRIELTPRGAIADRVAIILVRYAPQRRVAIKAGENRGIALEYRNVVLAAERIAEWDGRTPLRMTVRRDSQNSADFPADTRHAILAQELGRGDARSASGPILAAIRLD
;
A
#
# COMPACT_ATOMS: atom_id res chain seq x y z
N MET A 1 26.51 -46.62 35.58
CA MET A 1 26.36 -47.99 35.04
C MET A 1 25.48 -48.80 35.98
N THR A 2 24.18 -48.84 35.72
CA THR A 2 23.24 -49.87 36.24
C THR A 2 21.92 -49.75 35.47
N ALA A 3 21.38 -50.91 35.12
CA ALA A 3 20.34 -51.12 34.11
C ALA A 3 18.94 -50.61 34.51
N ARG A 4 18.09 -50.36 33.49
CA ARG A 4 16.72 -50.92 33.44
C ARG A 4 16.13 -50.85 32.03
N ARG A 5 15.75 -52.03 31.55
CA ARG A 5 15.02 -52.31 30.31
C ARG A 5 13.58 -52.63 30.72
N ILE A 6 12.58 -51.89 30.26
CA ILE A 6 11.16 -52.28 30.37
C ILE A 6 10.46 -52.02 29.03
N LYS A 7 9.60 -52.99 28.69
CA LYS A 7 9.01 -53.30 27.39
C LYS A 7 7.85 -52.38 27.00
N ARG A 8 7.66 -52.31 25.67
CA ARG A 8 6.45 -51.95 24.93
C ARG A 8 5.23 -52.78 25.35
N THR A 9 4.05 -52.17 25.33
CA THR A 9 2.77 -52.83 25.06
C THR A 9 1.93 -51.97 24.12
N ALA A 10 1.47 -52.61 23.05
CA ALA A 10 0.51 -52.11 22.09
C ALA A 10 -0.92 -52.23 22.64
N TRP A 11 -1.83 -51.37 22.21
CA TRP A 11 -3.27 -51.62 22.26
C TRP A 11 -3.88 -51.16 20.93
N GLY A 12 -4.63 -52.06 20.30
CA GLY A 12 -5.25 -51.88 19.00
C GLY A 12 -6.76 -51.73 19.07
N GLN A 13 -7.28 -51.08 18.02
CA GLN A 13 -8.50 -51.36 17.25
C GLN A 13 -9.84 -51.77 17.92
N GLY A 14 -10.89 -51.04 17.53
CA GLY A 14 -12.31 -51.47 17.46
C GLY A 14 -13.25 -50.27 17.29
N ARG A 15 -13.61 -49.83 16.07
CA ARG A 15 -14.86 -50.13 15.32
C ARG A 15 -16.17 -49.97 16.12
N SER A 16 -17.03 -49.01 15.73
CA SER A 16 -18.34 -49.25 15.08
C SER A 16 -19.25 -48.02 15.04
N ALA A 17 -20.08 -47.98 14.00
CA ALA A 17 -21.05 -46.96 13.63
C ALA A 17 -22.43 -47.14 14.28
N ALA A 18 -23.19 -46.05 14.43
CA ALA A 18 -24.67 -45.97 14.44
C ALA A 18 -25.09 -44.48 14.37
N ILE A 19 -25.71 -44.00 13.28
CA ILE A 19 -27.17 -43.87 13.01
C ILE A 19 -27.83 -42.65 13.70
N LEU A 20 -28.21 -41.66 12.86
CA LEU A 20 -29.16 -40.52 12.99
C LEU A 20 -30.61 -41.00 13.30
N PRO A 21 -31.62 -40.16 13.72
CA PRO A 21 -32.02 -38.89 13.05
C PRO A 21 -32.79 -37.80 13.88
N GLY A 22 -33.13 -36.68 13.21
CA GLY A 22 -34.28 -35.79 13.52
C GLY A 22 -33.94 -34.28 13.54
N LEU A 23 -34.23 -33.51 12.48
CA LEU A 23 -35.43 -32.62 12.27
C LEU A 23 -35.41 -31.36 13.19
N ALA A 24 -35.59 -30.10 12.75
CA ALA A 24 -36.37 -29.57 11.63
C ALA A 24 -35.96 -28.13 11.22
N CYS A 25 -36.19 -27.80 9.94
CA CYS A 25 -36.35 -26.45 9.39
C CYS A 25 -37.82 -25.99 9.48
N ALA A 26 -38.04 -24.69 9.75
CA ALA A 26 -39.22 -23.90 9.33
C ALA A 26 -38.86 -22.42 9.55
N LEU A 27 -38.56 -21.62 8.52
CA LEU A 27 -39.47 -20.84 7.67
C LEU A 27 -40.59 -20.12 8.45
N TRP A 28 -40.48 -18.79 8.58
CA TRP A 28 -41.60 -17.91 8.91
C TRP A 28 -41.75 -16.86 7.80
N VAL A 29 -42.98 -16.74 7.31
CA VAL A 29 -43.46 -15.91 6.20
C VAL A 29 -44.31 -14.76 6.76
N LEU A 30 -44.04 -13.57 6.22
CA LEU A 30 -44.89 -12.39 5.96
C LEU A 30 -46.16 -12.10 6.79
N LEU A 31 -46.27 -10.82 7.19
CA LEU A 31 -47.47 -9.94 7.20
C LEU A 31 -46.93 -8.51 7.50
N GLY A 32 -47.27 -7.41 6.84
CA GLY A 32 -48.21 -7.07 5.77
C GLY A 32 -48.42 -5.54 5.78
N GLY A 33 -48.94 -5.00 4.67
CA GLY A 33 -49.68 -3.72 4.58
C GLY A 33 -48.82 -2.46 4.43
N PHE A 34 -48.70 -1.83 3.25
CA PHE A 34 -49.64 -1.04 2.43
C PHE A 34 -49.69 0.48 2.75
N ALA A 35 -49.61 1.24 1.65
CA ALA A 35 -50.15 2.58 1.37
C ALA A 35 -49.31 3.82 1.71
N ALA A 36 -48.74 4.42 0.66
CA ALA A 36 -48.70 5.87 0.46
C ALA A 36 -50.03 6.34 -0.17
N PRO A 37 -50.41 7.62 -0.02
CA PRO A 37 -50.28 8.53 -1.17
C PRO A 37 -49.96 10.02 -0.86
N ALA A 38 -49.32 10.64 -1.85
CA ALA A 38 -49.48 11.99 -2.45
C ALA A 38 -49.91 13.25 -1.63
N LEU A 39 -49.07 14.29 -1.78
CA LEU A 39 -49.32 15.71 -2.17
C LEU A 39 -50.56 16.48 -1.64
N ALA A 40 -50.33 17.61 -0.93
CA ALA A 40 -50.56 19.00 -1.41
C ALA A 40 -50.78 20.04 -0.27
N GLN A 41 -49.96 21.11 -0.34
CA GLN A 41 -50.21 22.56 -0.12
C GLN A 41 -50.91 23.15 1.14
N ASP A 42 -50.16 24.09 1.74
CA ASP A 42 -50.48 25.41 2.34
C ASP A 42 -51.64 25.62 3.34
N ALA A 43 -51.27 26.10 4.54
CA ALA A 43 -51.77 27.37 5.13
C ALA A 43 -51.15 27.67 6.52
N GLY A 44 -50.56 28.86 6.67
CA GLY A 44 -50.99 29.84 7.68
C GLY A 44 -50.52 29.74 9.16
N VAL A 45 -49.48 30.53 9.48
CA VAL A 45 -49.35 31.49 10.61
C VAL A 45 -49.77 31.08 12.04
N ALA A 46 -48.80 31.04 12.98
CA ALA A 46 -48.84 31.82 14.23
C ALA A 46 -47.50 31.77 14.99
N ALA A 47 -47.15 32.91 15.60
CA ALA A 47 -45.91 33.24 16.29
C ALA A 47 -45.70 32.52 17.63
N ALA A 48 -44.44 32.40 18.06
CA ALA A 48 -44.06 32.11 19.44
C ALA A 48 -42.82 32.92 19.86
N THR A 49 -42.96 33.50 21.03
CA THR A 49 -42.13 34.47 21.76
C THR A 49 -41.04 33.77 22.58
N GLU A 50 -39.92 34.46 22.85
CA GLU A 50 -38.87 34.05 23.82
C GLU A 50 -39.41 33.89 25.25
N PRO A 51 -38.64 33.24 26.18
CA PRO A 51 -37.80 34.06 27.07
C PRO A 51 -36.49 33.43 27.63
N ALA A 52 -35.58 34.34 27.98
CA ALA A 52 -34.80 34.49 29.23
C ALA A 52 -33.60 33.59 29.61
N ALA A 53 -32.59 34.31 30.12
CA ALA A 53 -31.27 33.90 30.58
C ALA A 53 -31.13 33.83 32.12
N ALA A 54 -30.13 33.07 32.58
CA ALA A 54 -29.47 33.10 33.90
C ALA A 54 -28.20 32.21 33.82
N ALA A 55 -27.07 32.38 34.51
CA ALA A 55 -26.43 33.41 35.32
C ALA A 55 -24.96 32.96 35.54
N ALA A 56 -24.02 33.88 35.80
CA ALA A 56 -22.65 33.62 36.26
C ALA A 56 -22.34 34.48 37.51
N PRO A 57 -21.29 34.19 38.33
CA PRO A 57 -20.86 35.09 39.40
C PRO A 57 -19.50 35.81 39.18
N GLU A 58 -19.41 37.03 39.74
CA GLU A 58 -18.30 38.02 39.88
C GLU A 58 -17.29 37.66 41.03
N ALA A 59 -16.11 38.25 41.31
CA ALA A 59 -15.09 39.14 40.67
C ALA A 59 -13.84 39.36 41.60
N SER A 60 -12.67 39.66 40.97
CA SER A 60 -11.54 40.58 41.36
C SER A 60 -10.49 40.28 42.47
N PRO A 61 -9.27 40.93 42.49
CA PRO A 61 -8.61 41.86 41.52
C PRO A 61 -7.10 41.60 41.19
N ALA A 62 -6.54 42.38 40.24
CA ALA A 62 -5.15 42.44 39.74
C ALA A 62 -4.21 43.38 40.57
N PRO A 63 -2.90 43.55 40.20
CA PRO A 63 -2.55 44.62 39.23
C PRO A 63 -1.31 44.43 38.29
N SER A 64 -1.37 45.22 37.20
CA SER A 64 -0.31 45.97 36.46
C SER A 64 0.78 45.28 35.63
N GLY A 65 0.91 45.70 34.35
CA GLY A 65 2.14 45.56 33.54
C GLY A 65 2.03 45.68 32.00
N THR A 66 1.67 46.86 31.48
CA THR A 66 2.09 47.51 30.20
C THR A 66 2.34 46.73 28.88
N GLY A 67 1.59 47.12 27.83
CA GLY A 67 2.15 47.68 26.58
C GLY A 67 2.11 46.83 25.30
N GLY A 68 1.40 47.31 24.26
CA GLY A 68 1.62 46.91 22.86
C GLY A 68 0.36 46.86 21.99
N ASP A 69 0.17 47.89 21.16
CA ASP A 69 -0.99 48.16 20.31
C ASP A 69 -1.34 47.05 19.30
N ALA A 70 -2.64 46.75 19.18
CA ALA A 70 -3.23 45.93 18.12
C ALA A 70 -4.05 46.82 17.17
N ALA A 71 -3.56 46.99 15.94
CA ALA A 71 -4.31 47.57 14.84
C ALA A 71 -5.10 46.47 14.12
N ALA A 72 -6.40 46.69 13.99
CA ALA A 72 -7.35 45.84 13.28
C ALA A 72 -7.06 45.82 11.76
N PHE A 73 -7.19 44.66 11.13
CA PHE A 73 -7.32 44.56 9.67
C PHE A 73 -8.46 43.60 9.32
N ALA A 74 -9.48 44.16 8.67
CA ALA A 74 -10.67 43.49 8.17
C ALA A 74 -10.39 42.79 6.82
N PRO A 75 -11.14 41.74 6.45
CA PRO A 75 -10.97 41.03 5.18
C PRO A 75 -11.60 41.79 3.99
N PRO A 76 -11.01 41.75 2.78
CA PRO A 76 -11.62 42.34 1.60
C PRO A 76 -12.69 41.43 0.95
N ALA A 77 -13.72 42.08 0.42
CA ALA A 77 -14.82 41.53 -0.38
C ALA A 77 -14.39 41.22 -1.84
N PRO A 78 -15.14 40.38 -2.58
CA PRO A 78 -14.76 39.91 -3.91
C PRO A 78 -15.10 40.92 -5.02
N SER A 79 -14.22 41.04 -6.01
CA SER A 79 -14.47 41.80 -7.24
C SER A 79 -15.00 40.88 -8.35
N ALA A 80 -16.09 41.31 -8.97
CA ALA A 80 -16.70 40.74 -10.17
C ALA A 80 -16.11 41.39 -11.43
N VAL A 81 -15.93 40.60 -12.50
CA VAL A 81 -15.93 41.07 -13.90
C VAL A 81 -16.53 39.99 -14.82
N ALA A 82 -17.42 40.47 -15.71
CA ALA A 82 -18.14 39.91 -16.88
C ALA A 82 -17.57 38.61 -17.52
N THR A 83 -18.38 37.57 -17.82
CA THR A 83 -19.35 37.39 -18.94
C THR A 83 -18.81 37.71 -20.33
N GLU A 84 -18.34 36.67 -21.03
CA GLU A 84 -18.42 36.57 -22.49
C GLU A 84 -18.92 35.15 -22.82
N GLU A 85 -20.03 35.13 -23.55
CA GLU A 85 -20.63 33.97 -24.21
C GLU A 85 -19.81 33.68 -25.48
N GLU A 86 -19.40 32.44 -25.70
CA GLU A 86 -18.98 31.98 -27.02
C GLU A 86 -19.65 30.64 -27.33
N ASP A 87 -20.27 30.64 -28.51
CA ASP A 87 -21.11 29.62 -29.10
C ASP A 87 -20.35 28.32 -29.40
N ASP A 88 -21.04 27.21 -29.20
CA ASP A 88 -20.63 25.85 -29.57
C ASP A 88 -21.13 25.55 -30.98
N ASP A 89 -20.33 25.91 -31.98
CA ASP A 89 -20.58 25.53 -33.38
C ASP A 89 -19.90 24.19 -33.64
N GLY A 90 -20.69 23.12 -33.59
CA GLY A 90 -20.25 21.78 -33.97
C GLY A 90 -19.66 21.73 -35.38
N ILE A 91 -18.34 21.52 -35.47
CA ILE A 91 -17.66 21.04 -36.68
C ILE A 91 -16.80 19.83 -36.33
N ILE A 92 -17.18 18.70 -36.93
CA ILE A 92 -16.43 17.45 -36.98
C ILE A 92 -15.17 17.70 -37.83
N GLY A 93 -13.99 17.65 -37.21
CA GLY A 93 -12.71 17.71 -37.91
C GLY A 93 -12.48 16.44 -38.74
N LEU A 94 -12.67 16.55 -40.06
CA LEU A 94 -12.27 15.55 -41.04
C LEU A 94 -10.74 15.62 -41.19
N ILE A 95 -10.02 14.55 -40.84
CA ILE A 95 -8.59 14.44 -41.14
C ILE A 95 -8.46 14.10 -42.62
N GLU A 96 -8.19 15.09 -43.46
CA GLU A 96 -7.74 14.87 -44.83
C GLU A 96 -6.25 14.53 -44.84
N ALA A 97 -5.90 13.42 -45.48
CA ALA A 97 -4.52 13.01 -45.71
C ALA A 97 -3.86 13.97 -46.73
N PRO A 98 -2.59 14.37 -46.55
CA PRO A 98 -1.90 15.16 -47.54
C PRO A 98 -1.67 14.35 -48.83
N GLU A 99 -2.40 14.70 -49.88
CA GLU A 99 -2.07 14.30 -51.25
C GLU A 99 -0.78 15.01 -51.67
N GLY A 100 0.18 14.26 -52.20
CA GLY A 100 1.37 14.81 -52.85
C GLY A 100 2.73 14.58 -52.17
N ALA A 101 2.92 13.48 -51.45
CA ALA A 101 4.27 13.05 -51.09
C ALA A 101 5.00 12.50 -52.34
N PRO A 102 6.17 13.04 -52.74
CA PRO A 102 6.94 12.49 -53.84
C PRO A 102 7.45 11.10 -53.49
N GLY A 103 7.21 10.13 -54.37
CA GLY A 103 7.66 8.75 -54.22
C GLY A 103 9.18 8.66 -54.10
N VAL A 104 9.65 7.83 -53.17
CA VAL A 104 11.06 7.47 -53.05
C VAL A 104 11.48 6.64 -54.27
N PRO A 105 12.55 7.03 -55.00
CA PRO A 105 13.04 6.26 -56.14
C PRO A 105 13.62 4.91 -55.71
N ALA A 106 13.30 3.86 -56.47
CA ALA A 106 13.72 2.48 -56.26
C ALA A 106 15.17 2.21 -56.70
N GLU A 107 16.13 2.96 -56.16
CA GLU A 107 17.57 2.71 -56.35
C GLU A 107 18.24 2.63 -54.97
N GLY A 108 18.31 1.41 -54.44
CA GLY A 108 18.95 1.14 -53.14
C GLY A 108 18.67 -0.25 -52.59
N MET A 109 18.36 -1.23 -53.45
CA MET A 109 18.19 -2.61 -53.03
C MET A 109 19.58 -3.26 -52.88
N PRO A 110 19.94 -3.86 -51.74
CA PRO A 110 21.17 -4.65 -51.63
C PRO A 110 21.09 -5.88 -52.55
N PRO A 111 22.22 -6.36 -53.10
CA PRO A 111 22.21 -7.47 -54.04
C PRO A 111 21.72 -8.76 -53.39
N VAL A 112 20.93 -9.50 -54.15
CA VAL A 112 20.43 -10.83 -53.84
C VAL A 112 21.62 -11.77 -53.69
N ILE A 113 21.77 -12.38 -52.51
CA ILE A 113 22.78 -13.42 -52.26
C ILE A 113 22.34 -14.69 -53.01
N ASP A 114 23.15 -15.10 -53.97
CA ASP A 114 23.03 -16.36 -54.70
C ASP A 114 23.27 -17.54 -53.74
N PRO A 115 22.34 -18.50 -53.58
CA PRO A 115 22.50 -19.61 -52.64
C PRO A 115 23.48 -20.70 -53.13
N GLY A 116 24.20 -20.50 -54.24
CA GLY A 116 25.05 -21.52 -54.87
C GLY A 116 26.54 -21.53 -54.52
N ALA A 117 27.09 -20.55 -53.79
CA ALA A 117 28.55 -20.47 -53.62
C ALA A 117 28.97 -20.01 -52.24
N LEU A 118 29.34 -20.97 -51.37
CA LEU A 118 30.65 -20.97 -50.69
C LEU A 118 30.82 -22.28 -49.94
N ALA A 119 31.79 -23.04 -50.44
CA ALA A 119 32.28 -24.28 -49.88
C ALA A 119 32.96 -24.08 -48.52
N ALA A 120 32.85 -25.14 -47.73
CA ALA A 120 33.67 -25.55 -46.60
C ALA A 120 34.83 -24.62 -46.17
N SER A 121 34.67 -24.03 -44.99
CA SER A 121 35.79 -23.92 -44.05
C SER A 121 35.30 -24.38 -42.69
N ALA A 122 35.98 -25.41 -42.18
CA ALA A 122 35.94 -25.79 -40.78
C ALA A 122 36.24 -24.56 -39.91
N MET A 123 35.64 -24.48 -38.73
CA MET A 123 36.32 -24.16 -37.45
C MET A 123 35.30 -24.11 -36.29
N VAL A 124 35.48 -25.09 -35.41
CA VAL A 124 35.25 -25.12 -33.96
C VAL A 124 33.85 -24.79 -33.43
N SER A 125 33.13 -25.86 -33.12
CA SER A 125 31.96 -25.87 -32.23
C SER A 125 32.39 -25.56 -30.79
N PHE A 126 32.45 -24.28 -30.44
CA PHE A 126 32.31 -23.86 -29.04
C PHE A 126 30.81 -23.84 -28.72
N ALA A 127 30.27 -25.01 -28.37
CA ALA A 127 29.09 -25.06 -27.54
C ALA A 127 29.49 -24.65 -26.12
N GLU A 128 29.81 -23.36 -25.94
CA GLU A 128 29.71 -22.78 -24.62
C GLU A 128 28.23 -22.86 -24.24
N VAL A 129 27.91 -23.81 -23.36
CA VAL A 129 26.73 -23.72 -22.52
C VAL A 129 26.90 -22.44 -21.74
N GLN A 130 26.45 -21.32 -22.31
CA GLN A 130 26.28 -20.12 -21.53
C GLN A 130 25.34 -20.50 -20.40
N PRO A 131 25.70 -20.27 -19.14
CA PRO A 131 24.71 -20.35 -18.08
C PRO A 131 23.59 -19.40 -18.53
N ARG A 132 22.38 -19.95 -18.67
CA ARG A 132 21.17 -19.14 -18.57
C ARG A 132 21.24 -18.52 -17.17
N ALA A 133 21.93 -17.41 -17.04
CA ALA A 133 21.49 -16.40 -16.10
C ALA A 133 20.03 -16.23 -16.45
N GLY A 134 19.14 -16.62 -15.53
CA GLY A 134 17.73 -16.41 -15.72
C GLY A 134 17.57 -14.93 -16.01
N MET A 135 17.38 -14.58 -17.29
CA MET A 135 16.75 -13.32 -17.61
C MET A 135 15.36 -13.45 -17.03
N MET A 136 15.19 -12.94 -15.81
CA MET A 136 13.89 -12.53 -15.36
C MET A 136 13.48 -11.48 -16.39
N GLY A 137 12.62 -11.88 -17.32
CA GLY A 137 11.96 -10.98 -18.25
C GLY A 137 11.18 -9.90 -17.48
N PRO A 138 10.48 -8.97 -18.16
CA PRO A 138 9.73 -7.94 -17.48
C PRO A 138 8.87 -8.57 -16.38
N VAL A 139 9.04 -8.08 -15.15
CA VAL A 139 8.23 -8.50 -14.01
C VAL A 139 6.78 -8.33 -14.43
N GLY A 140 6.05 -9.44 -14.61
CA GLY A 140 4.60 -9.39 -14.69
C GLY A 140 4.12 -8.64 -13.45
N HIS A 141 3.25 -7.64 -13.62
CA HIS A 141 2.77 -6.65 -12.64
C HIS A 141 3.49 -6.69 -11.27
N PRO A 142 4.28 -5.65 -10.90
CA PRO A 142 4.96 -5.62 -9.61
C PRO A 142 3.96 -5.91 -8.47
N PRO A 143 4.39 -6.63 -7.42
CA PRO A 143 3.48 -7.04 -6.36
C PRO A 143 2.77 -5.83 -5.76
N VAL A 144 1.47 -5.98 -5.46
CA VAL A 144 0.72 -4.93 -4.77
C VAL A 144 1.19 -4.87 -3.33
N VAL A 145 1.51 -3.67 -2.85
CA VAL A 145 1.95 -3.50 -1.47
C VAL A 145 0.74 -3.42 -0.55
N VAL A 146 0.78 -4.19 0.54
CA VAL A 146 -0.18 -4.13 1.63
C VAL A 146 0.60 -3.79 2.90
N GLU A 147 0.31 -2.64 3.48
CA GLU A 147 0.93 -2.18 4.72
C GLU A 147 -0.10 -2.29 5.85
N LEU A 148 0.18 -3.14 6.84
CA LEU A 148 -0.59 -3.20 8.08
C LEU A 148 0.14 -2.40 9.14
N PHE A 149 -0.55 -1.41 9.72
CA PHE A 149 -0.15 -0.75 10.95
C PHE A 149 -0.77 -1.49 12.14
N THR A 150 0.06 -1.97 13.05
CA THR A 150 -0.32 -2.88 14.15
C THR A 150 0.51 -2.59 15.41
N SER A 151 0.17 -3.24 16.53
CA SER A 151 0.98 -3.25 17.75
C SER A 151 0.68 -4.49 18.59
N GLN A 152 1.69 -5.05 19.23
CA GLN A 152 1.52 -6.11 20.24
C GLN A 152 0.63 -5.66 21.41
N GLY A 153 0.61 -4.37 21.73
CA GLY A 153 -0.21 -3.78 22.79
C GLY A 153 -1.68 -3.55 22.41
N CYS A 154 -2.03 -3.67 21.13
CA CYS A 154 -3.38 -3.43 20.61
C CYS A 154 -4.21 -4.72 20.64
N SER A 155 -5.26 -4.76 21.46
CA SER A 155 -6.11 -5.96 21.63
C SER A 155 -6.93 -6.36 20.40
N SER A 156 -7.23 -5.43 19.50
CA SER A 156 -7.97 -5.67 18.26
C SER A 156 -7.09 -6.08 17.07
N CYS A 157 -5.76 -6.03 17.21
CA CYS A 157 -4.81 -6.26 16.15
C CYS A 157 -4.57 -7.74 15.76
N PRO A 158 -4.62 -8.74 16.66
CA PRO A 158 -4.26 -10.12 16.32
C PRO A 158 -4.96 -10.71 15.07
N PRO A 159 -6.28 -10.50 14.84
CA PRO A 159 -6.93 -10.99 13.63
C PRO A 159 -6.38 -10.36 12.33
N ALA A 160 -5.93 -9.11 12.39
CA ALA A 160 -5.34 -8.43 11.24
C ALA A 160 -3.91 -8.91 10.97
N ASP A 161 -3.16 -9.21 12.02
CA ASP A 161 -1.82 -9.82 11.92
C ASP A 161 -1.90 -11.21 11.28
N GLU A 162 -2.88 -12.03 11.65
CA GLU A 162 -3.15 -13.33 11.03
C GLU A 162 -3.52 -13.19 9.54
N LEU A 163 -4.39 -12.23 9.19
CA LEU A 163 -4.73 -11.98 7.79
C LEU A 163 -3.52 -11.52 6.97
N LEU A 164 -2.66 -10.67 7.53
CA LEU A 164 -1.41 -10.26 6.87
C LEU A 164 -0.46 -11.44 6.69
N ALA A 165 -0.39 -12.36 7.67
CA ALA A 165 0.42 -13.56 7.58
C ALA A 165 0.01 -14.44 6.39
N ASP A 166 -1.29 -14.61 6.14
CA ASP A 166 -1.80 -15.32 4.96
C ASP A 166 -1.39 -14.63 3.64
N LEU A 167 -1.34 -13.30 3.62
CA LEU A 167 -0.90 -12.54 2.44
C LEU A 167 0.62 -12.56 2.25
N ALA A 168 1.41 -12.79 3.29
CA ALA A 168 2.87 -12.76 3.23
C ALA A 168 3.47 -13.87 2.35
N ASP A 169 2.73 -14.96 2.13
CA ASP A 169 3.14 -16.09 1.30
C ASP A 169 2.80 -15.91 -0.19
N ARG A 170 2.09 -14.82 -0.55
CA ARG A 170 1.72 -14.53 -1.93
C ARG A 170 2.84 -13.84 -2.71
N GLU A 171 3.11 -14.32 -3.92
CA GLU A 171 4.12 -13.71 -4.79
C GLU A 171 3.67 -12.35 -5.35
N ASP A 172 2.37 -12.18 -5.59
CA ASP A 172 1.73 -11.00 -6.16
C ASP A 172 1.38 -9.90 -5.14
N VAL A 173 1.69 -10.12 -3.86
CA VAL A 173 1.45 -9.16 -2.77
C VAL A 173 2.70 -9.00 -1.92
N LEU A 174 3.19 -7.77 -1.73
CA LEU A 174 4.21 -7.45 -0.73
C LEU A 174 3.51 -6.99 0.56
N ALA A 175 3.21 -7.93 1.44
CA ALA A 175 2.65 -7.66 2.76
C ALA A 175 3.75 -7.20 3.74
N LEU A 176 3.54 -6.10 4.45
CA LEU A 176 4.50 -5.50 5.40
C LEU A 176 3.79 -5.15 6.72
N SER A 177 4.35 -5.60 7.84
CA SER A 177 3.85 -5.26 9.19
C SER A 177 4.65 -4.10 9.78
N TRP A 178 3.98 -2.98 10.03
CA TRP A 178 4.54 -1.76 10.59
C TRP A 178 4.05 -1.58 12.03
N HIS A 179 4.95 -1.80 12.98
CA HIS A 179 4.61 -1.73 14.41
C HIS A 179 4.66 -0.29 14.92
N VAL A 180 3.54 0.23 15.41
CA VAL A 180 3.44 1.61 15.90
C VAL A 180 3.69 1.67 17.41
N ASP A 181 4.26 2.78 17.87
CA ASP A 181 4.76 2.95 19.25
C ASP A 181 3.73 3.50 20.24
N TYR A 182 2.63 4.08 19.76
CA TYR A 182 1.66 4.77 20.62
C TYR A 182 0.80 3.84 21.48
N TRP A 183 1.03 2.53 21.48
CA TRP A 183 0.43 1.58 22.44
C TRP A 183 1.38 1.19 23.58
N ASP A 184 2.69 1.46 23.46
CA ASP A 184 3.71 0.93 24.37
C ASP A 184 3.56 1.42 25.82
N TYR A 185 2.89 2.56 26.00
CA TYR A 185 2.61 3.12 27.32
C TYR A 185 1.62 2.29 28.16
N LEU A 186 0.91 1.33 27.55
CA LEU A 186 -0.12 0.50 28.18
C LEU A 186 0.43 -0.76 28.89
N GLY A 187 1.73 -0.78 29.17
CA GLY A 187 2.37 -1.78 30.04
C GLY A 187 2.97 -2.99 29.32
N TRP A 188 2.96 -2.99 27.99
CA TRP A 188 3.73 -3.91 27.15
C TRP A 188 4.33 -3.11 26.00
N ALA A 189 5.66 -2.95 26.01
CA ALA A 189 6.37 -2.28 24.93
C ALA A 189 6.64 -3.27 23.80
N ASP A 190 6.18 -2.95 22.60
CA ASP A 190 6.40 -3.72 21.40
C ASP A 190 7.85 -3.57 20.92
N GLU A 191 8.62 -4.66 20.90
CA GLU A 191 10.03 -4.64 20.51
C GLU A 191 10.28 -4.21 19.04
N PHE A 192 9.25 -4.32 18.19
CA PHE A 192 9.30 -3.90 16.79
C PHE A 192 8.80 -2.49 16.57
N ALA A 193 8.15 -1.88 17.57
CA ALA A 193 7.58 -0.55 17.41
C ALA A 193 8.65 0.53 17.22
N ARG A 194 8.37 1.46 16.32
CA ARG A 194 9.27 2.59 16.01
C ARG A 194 8.45 3.87 15.81
N PRO A 195 8.87 5.03 16.36
CA PRO A 195 8.21 6.31 16.14
C PRO A 195 8.11 6.69 14.65
N GLU A 196 9.09 6.26 13.85
CA GLU A 196 9.11 6.46 12.40
C GLU A 196 7.94 5.77 11.70
N PHE A 197 7.48 4.63 12.22
CA PHE A 197 6.36 3.87 11.66
C PHE A 197 5.02 4.53 12.02
N THR A 198 4.90 5.02 13.26
CA THR A 198 3.79 5.90 13.67
C THR A 198 3.72 7.15 12.79
N ARG A 199 4.86 7.78 12.51
CA ARG A 199 4.91 8.94 11.62
C ARG A 199 4.46 8.58 10.21
N ARG A 200 4.89 7.44 9.64
CA ARG A 200 4.42 6.96 8.33
C ARG A 200 2.90 6.85 8.30
N GLN A 201 2.29 6.29 9.34
CA GLN A 201 0.83 6.21 9.47
C GLN A 201 0.17 7.59 9.53
N GLN A 202 0.72 8.52 10.31
CA GLN A 202 0.20 9.88 10.41
C GLN A 202 0.19 10.60 9.06
N VAL A 203 1.19 10.37 8.21
CA VAL A 203 1.19 10.98 6.87
C VAL A 203 0.10 10.38 5.98
N TYR A 204 -0.16 9.07 6.05
CA TYR A 204 -1.32 8.46 5.38
C TYR A 204 -2.64 9.04 5.88
N ALA A 205 -2.83 9.14 7.19
CA ALA A 205 -4.03 9.71 7.78
C ALA A 205 -4.25 11.16 7.31
N HIS A 206 -3.20 11.98 7.28
CA HIS A 206 -3.27 13.35 6.78
C HIS A 206 -3.67 13.40 5.29
N GLN A 207 -3.11 12.53 4.44
CA GLN A 207 -3.47 12.48 3.02
C GLN A 207 -4.90 12.01 2.78
N ALA A 208 -5.38 11.06 3.57
CA ALA A 208 -6.75 10.56 3.53
C ALA A 208 -7.77 11.55 4.16
N GLY A 209 -7.31 12.63 4.79
CA GLY A 209 -8.17 13.56 5.53
C GLY A 209 -8.73 12.97 6.84
N GLU A 210 -8.14 11.90 7.34
CA GLU A 210 -8.47 11.30 8.63
C GLU A 210 -8.01 12.21 9.77
N ARG A 211 -8.81 12.28 10.85
CA ARG A 211 -8.53 13.17 11.99
C ARG A 211 -7.68 12.52 13.08
N ALA A 212 -7.50 11.20 13.00
CA ALA A 212 -6.75 10.41 13.97
C ALA A 212 -6.24 9.12 13.30
N ILE A 213 -5.11 8.62 13.81
CA ILE A 213 -4.58 7.30 13.50
C ILE A 213 -5.23 6.23 14.40
N TYR A 214 -5.29 5.00 13.92
CA TYR A 214 -5.91 3.87 14.63
C TYR A 214 -5.24 2.56 14.23
N THR A 215 -5.40 1.52 15.04
CA THR A 215 -4.94 0.16 14.72
C THR A 215 -6.03 -0.86 15.03
N PRO A 216 -6.09 -1.98 14.27
CA PRO A 216 -5.31 -2.22 13.06
C PRO A 216 -5.76 -1.30 11.90
N GLN A 217 -4.82 -0.86 11.07
CA GLN A 217 -5.12 -0.13 9.82
C GLN A 217 -4.38 -0.77 8.67
N ILE A 218 -5.09 -1.05 7.57
CA ILE A 218 -4.51 -1.59 6.34
C ILE A 218 -4.51 -0.50 5.27
N VAL A 219 -3.36 -0.29 4.64
CA VAL A 219 -3.17 0.57 3.47
C VAL A 219 -2.73 -0.29 2.28
N VAL A 220 -3.47 -0.21 1.18
CA VAL A 220 -3.22 -0.97 -0.05
C VAL A 220 -2.75 -0.02 -1.15
N GLY A 221 -1.61 -0.33 -1.76
CA GLY A 221 -1.04 0.46 -2.86
C GLY A 221 -0.67 1.91 -2.49
N GLY A 222 -0.57 2.21 -1.18
CA GLY A 222 -0.30 3.55 -0.66
C GLY A 222 -1.49 4.51 -0.68
N THR A 223 -2.69 4.10 -1.11
CA THR A 223 -3.85 5.02 -1.20
C THR A 223 -5.12 4.50 -0.57
N ASP A 224 -5.42 3.21 -0.76
CA ASP A 224 -6.72 2.67 -0.34
C ASP A 224 -6.63 2.19 1.12
N THR A 225 -7.46 2.75 2.00
CA THR A 225 -7.49 2.37 3.41
C THR A 225 -8.73 1.53 3.75
N LEU A 226 -8.57 0.59 4.67
CA LEU A 226 -9.67 -0.18 5.23
C LEU A 226 -9.82 0.14 6.72
N ILE A 227 -10.95 0.73 7.09
CA ILE A 227 -11.27 1.05 8.50
C ILE A 227 -11.55 -0.22 9.31
N ALA A 228 -12.15 -1.23 8.67
CA ALA A 228 -12.52 -2.48 9.32
C ALA A 228 -11.85 -3.66 8.61
N LEU A 229 -11.47 -4.67 9.40
CA LEU A 229 -10.89 -5.90 8.89
C LEU A 229 -11.96 -6.72 8.15
N ARG A 230 -12.01 -6.59 6.82
CA ARG A 230 -12.96 -7.29 5.95
C ARG A 230 -12.19 -8.03 4.84
N PRO A 231 -11.85 -9.33 5.02
CA PRO A 231 -11.00 -10.06 4.08
C PRO A 231 -11.50 -10.05 2.63
N ALA A 232 -12.81 -10.18 2.41
CA ALA A 232 -13.40 -10.14 1.06
C ALA A 232 -13.18 -8.79 0.37
N GLU A 233 -13.28 -7.68 1.12
CA GLU A 233 -13.04 -6.34 0.58
C GLU A 233 -11.57 -6.12 0.27
N LEU A 234 -10.67 -6.56 1.16
CA LEU A 234 -9.21 -6.51 0.91
C LEU A 234 -8.86 -7.27 -0.38
N MET A 235 -9.43 -8.46 -0.58
CA MET A 235 -9.21 -9.23 -1.81
C MET A 235 -9.76 -8.52 -3.05
N GLY A 236 -10.91 -7.84 -2.94
CA GLY A 236 -11.47 -7.00 -4.02
C GLY A 236 -10.59 -5.80 -4.36
N LEU A 237 -10.02 -5.12 -3.35
CA LEU A 237 -9.07 -4.03 -3.54
C LEU A 237 -7.79 -4.52 -4.20
N LEU A 238 -7.25 -5.66 -3.77
CA LEU A 238 -6.07 -6.28 -4.39
C LEU A 238 -6.33 -6.58 -5.87
N GLN A 239 -7.45 -7.21 -6.20
CA GLN A 239 -7.83 -7.49 -7.59
C GLN A 239 -7.95 -6.19 -8.42
N THR A 240 -8.55 -5.15 -7.83
CA THR A 240 -8.70 -3.84 -8.48
C THR A 240 -7.33 -3.21 -8.76
N GLN A 241 -6.41 -3.26 -7.78
CA GLN A 241 -5.06 -2.73 -7.92
C GLN A 241 -4.25 -3.51 -8.98
N MET A 242 -4.33 -4.84 -8.97
CA MET A 242 -3.65 -5.71 -9.94
C MET A 242 -4.19 -5.54 -11.38
N ALA A 243 -5.46 -5.17 -11.53
CA ALA A 243 -6.07 -4.92 -12.84
C ALA A 243 -5.70 -3.57 -13.45
N ARG A 244 -5.16 -2.63 -12.65
CA ARG A 244 -4.73 -1.32 -13.16
C ARG A 244 -3.45 -1.48 -14.00
N PRO A 245 -3.34 -0.79 -15.16
CA PRO A 245 -2.09 -0.78 -15.91
C PRO A 245 -0.94 -0.28 -15.05
N ALA A 246 0.14 -1.06 -14.95
CA ALA A 246 1.32 -0.65 -14.19
C ALA A 246 1.89 0.67 -14.75
N PRO A 247 1.97 1.75 -13.93
CA PRO A 247 2.45 3.06 -14.38
C PRO A 247 3.95 3.09 -14.68
N VAL A 248 4.68 2.13 -14.12
CA VAL A 248 6.12 1.98 -14.25
C VAL A 248 6.44 0.55 -14.67
N MET A 249 7.28 0.42 -15.68
CA MET A 249 7.92 -0.84 -16.02
C MET A 249 9.13 -1.05 -15.13
N VAL A 250 9.21 -2.22 -14.51
CA VAL A 250 10.28 -2.59 -13.60
C VAL A 250 11.15 -3.66 -14.25
N SER A 251 12.47 -3.43 -14.21
CA SER A 251 13.48 -4.46 -14.44
C SER A 251 14.40 -4.55 -13.22
N SER A 252 14.65 -5.76 -12.75
CA SER A 252 15.57 -6.03 -11.66
C SER A 252 16.44 -7.23 -12.01
N SER A 253 17.75 -7.09 -11.82
CA SER A 253 18.70 -8.19 -12.03
C SER A 253 19.76 -8.18 -10.95
N GLN A 254 20.08 -9.35 -10.43
CA GLN A 254 21.17 -9.51 -9.48
C GLN A 254 22.51 -9.42 -10.23
N GLY A 255 23.36 -8.47 -9.85
CA GLY A 255 24.72 -8.29 -10.34
C GLY A 255 25.76 -8.58 -9.27
N LYS A 256 27.04 -8.49 -9.64
CA LYS A 256 28.18 -8.70 -8.71
C LYS A 256 28.21 -7.65 -7.58
N ASP A 257 27.81 -6.43 -7.89
CA ASP A 257 27.88 -5.28 -6.99
C ASP A 257 26.56 -4.95 -6.29
N GLY A 258 25.53 -5.81 -6.42
CA GLY A 258 24.18 -5.60 -5.90
C GLY A 258 23.09 -5.80 -6.95
N TYR A 259 21.86 -5.41 -6.63
CA TYR A 259 20.72 -5.46 -7.55
C TYR A 259 20.72 -4.24 -8.45
N ARG A 260 20.79 -4.46 -9.77
CA ARG A 260 20.57 -3.41 -10.76
C ARG A 260 19.07 -3.29 -11.00
N ILE A 261 18.54 -2.12 -10.69
CA ILE A 261 17.13 -1.78 -10.81
C ILE A 261 16.97 -0.70 -11.88
N GLU A 262 16.01 -0.90 -12.77
CA GLU A 262 15.57 0.10 -13.74
C GLU A 262 14.07 0.31 -13.62
N LEU A 263 13.68 1.57 -13.41
CA LEU A 263 12.29 2.02 -13.40
C LEU A 263 12.06 2.88 -14.65
N THR A 264 11.20 2.42 -15.54
CA THR A 264 10.86 3.14 -16.78
C THR A 264 9.41 3.60 -16.73
N PRO A 265 9.12 4.91 -16.85
CA PRO A 265 7.75 5.40 -16.81
C PRO A 265 7.01 4.94 -18.08
N ARG A 266 5.78 4.46 -17.92
CA ARG A 266 4.88 4.08 -19.03
C ARG A 266 3.89 5.18 -19.41
N GLY A 267 3.84 6.25 -18.62
CA GLY A 267 3.01 7.42 -18.82
C GLY A 267 3.49 8.56 -17.92
N ALA A 268 2.73 9.66 -17.90
CA ALA A 268 3.02 10.77 -17.00
C ALA A 268 2.84 10.34 -15.54
N ILE A 269 3.85 10.61 -14.71
CA ILE A 269 3.80 10.45 -13.26
C ILE A 269 3.48 11.82 -12.66
N ALA A 270 2.52 11.86 -11.73
CA ALA A 270 1.93 13.12 -11.28
C ALA A 270 2.85 13.91 -10.35
N ASP A 271 3.67 13.21 -9.57
CA ASP A 271 4.53 13.79 -8.55
C ASP A 271 5.93 13.17 -8.57
N ARG A 272 6.87 13.76 -7.81
CA ARG A 272 8.17 13.15 -7.57
C ARG A 272 7.99 11.85 -6.79
N VAL A 273 8.89 10.90 -7.05
CA VAL A 273 8.83 9.55 -6.51
C VAL A 273 9.99 9.35 -5.54
N ALA A 274 9.69 9.01 -4.30
CA ALA A 274 10.69 8.52 -3.36
C ALA A 274 11.00 7.05 -3.65
N ILE A 275 12.29 6.73 -3.70
CA ILE A 275 12.75 5.34 -3.72
C ILE A 275 13.12 4.96 -2.29
N ILE A 276 12.34 4.06 -1.70
CA ILE A 276 12.44 3.66 -0.30
C ILE A 276 12.96 2.24 -0.23
N LEU A 277 14.06 2.02 0.49
CA LEU A 277 14.55 0.70 0.87
C LEU A 277 13.92 0.29 2.20
N VAL A 278 13.08 -0.75 2.13
CA VAL A 278 12.43 -1.37 3.29
C VAL A 278 13.22 -2.61 3.67
N ARG A 279 13.58 -2.71 4.95
CA ARG A 279 14.20 -3.89 5.56
C ARG A 279 13.20 -4.54 6.48
N TYR A 280 12.98 -5.83 6.33
CA TYR A 280 11.97 -6.55 7.11
C TYR A 280 12.44 -7.95 7.51
N ALA A 281 12.06 -8.37 8.70
CA ALA A 281 12.21 -9.73 9.17
C ALA A 281 11.07 -10.59 8.59
N PRO A 282 11.36 -11.72 7.92
CA PRO A 282 10.32 -12.53 7.29
C PRO A 282 9.31 -13.10 8.30
N GLN A 283 9.77 -13.41 9.51
CA GLN A 283 8.95 -13.99 10.57
C GLN A 283 9.53 -13.68 11.96
N ARG A 284 8.69 -13.31 12.92
CA ARG A 284 9.06 -13.20 14.33
C ARG A 284 7.94 -13.77 15.20
N ARG A 285 8.28 -14.69 16.10
CA ARG A 285 7.34 -15.23 17.08
C ARG A 285 7.53 -14.51 18.40
N VAL A 286 6.45 -13.96 18.94
CA VAL A 286 6.47 -13.24 20.21
C VAL A 286 5.46 -13.85 21.18
N ALA A 287 5.89 -14.04 22.42
CA ALA A 287 5.00 -14.38 23.52
C ALA A 287 4.76 -13.12 24.36
N ILE A 288 3.52 -12.61 24.33
CA ILE A 288 3.14 -11.36 24.98
C ILE A 288 2.90 -11.64 26.47
N LYS A 289 3.68 -10.98 27.35
CA LYS A 289 3.71 -11.31 28.79
C LYS A 289 2.98 -10.28 29.67
N ALA A 290 2.59 -9.13 29.13
CA ALA A 290 1.85 -8.09 29.84
C ALA A 290 0.90 -7.35 28.88
N GLY A 291 0.20 -6.33 29.38
CA GLY A 291 -0.79 -5.58 28.61
C GLY A 291 -2.09 -6.38 28.34
N GLU A 292 -2.90 -5.84 27.45
CA GLU A 292 -4.23 -6.39 27.11
C GLU A 292 -4.13 -7.79 26.46
N ASN A 293 -3.08 -8.04 25.69
CA ASN A 293 -2.83 -9.30 24.98
C ASN A 293 -2.01 -10.33 25.78
N ARG A 294 -1.88 -10.16 27.11
CA ARG A 294 -1.09 -11.07 27.95
C ARG A 294 -1.53 -12.53 27.80
N GLY A 295 -0.56 -13.41 27.57
CA GLY A 295 -0.76 -14.85 27.44
C GLY A 295 -0.97 -15.32 26.01
N ILE A 296 -1.11 -14.39 25.05
CA ILE A 296 -1.16 -14.68 23.62
C ILE A 296 0.27 -14.84 23.10
N ALA A 297 0.47 -15.81 22.21
CA ALA A 297 1.68 -15.91 21.40
C ALA A 297 1.30 -15.80 19.93
N LEU A 298 1.89 -14.83 19.23
CA LEU A 298 1.61 -14.56 17.82
C LEU A 298 2.87 -14.77 16.98
N GLU A 299 2.64 -15.11 15.72
CA GLU A 299 3.65 -15.14 14.69
C GLU A 299 3.43 -13.96 13.75
N TYR A 300 4.30 -12.96 13.84
CA TYR A 300 4.30 -11.83 12.93
C TYR A 300 5.07 -12.18 11.67
N ARG A 301 4.55 -11.75 10.52
CA ARG A 301 5.17 -11.95 9.20
C ARG A 301 5.58 -10.62 8.59
N ASN A 302 6.71 -10.62 7.88
CA ASN A 302 7.27 -9.45 7.21
C ASN A 302 7.32 -8.19 8.09
N VAL A 303 7.85 -8.32 9.30
CA VAL A 303 7.98 -7.24 10.29
C VAL A 303 9.00 -6.23 9.81
N VAL A 304 8.57 -4.99 9.55
CA VAL A 304 9.47 -3.93 9.11
C VAL A 304 10.42 -3.54 10.24
N LEU A 305 11.70 -3.50 9.93
CA LEU A 305 12.79 -3.16 10.85
C LEU A 305 13.31 -1.74 10.60
N ALA A 306 13.32 -1.33 9.33
CA ALA A 306 13.70 0.00 8.90
C ALA A 306 13.13 0.32 7.52
N ALA A 307 12.92 1.61 7.26
CA ALA A 307 12.58 2.12 5.94
C ALA A 307 13.32 3.43 5.70
N GLU A 308 14.14 3.47 4.65
CA GLU A 308 14.99 4.60 4.34
C GLU A 308 14.80 5.07 2.90
N ARG A 309 14.72 6.38 2.69
CA ARG A 309 14.71 6.95 1.34
C ARG A 309 16.14 6.98 0.81
N ILE A 310 16.39 6.24 -0.26
CA ILE A 310 17.72 6.09 -0.87
C ILE A 310 17.90 6.92 -2.14
N ALA A 311 16.80 7.34 -2.76
CA ALA A 311 16.83 8.24 -3.92
C ALA A 311 15.47 8.96 -4.09
N GLU A 312 15.48 9.91 -5.02
CA GLU A 312 14.29 10.56 -5.54
C GLU A 312 14.34 10.52 -7.07
N TRP A 313 13.17 10.38 -7.68
CA TRP A 313 13.02 10.28 -9.12
C TRP A 313 11.91 11.21 -9.61
N ASP A 314 12.16 11.91 -10.72
CA ASP A 314 11.21 12.87 -11.29
C ASP A 314 10.13 12.23 -12.18
N GLY A 315 10.24 10.93 -12.44
CA GLY A 315 9.27 10.19 -13.25
C GLY A 315 9.34 10.47 -14.76
N ARG A 316 10.28 11.29 -15.25
CA ARG A 316 10.31 11.75 -16.65
C ARG A 316 11.15 10.87 -17.56
N THR A 317 12.27 10.38 -17.05
CA THR A 317 13.20 9.51 -17.77
C THR A 317 13.49 8.25 -16.98
N PRO A 318 13.95 7.14 -17.58
CA PRO A 318 14.25 5.93 -16.84
C PRO A 318 15.25 6.17 -15.69
N LEU A 319 14.91 5.73 -14.48
CA LEU A 319 15.84 5.69 -13.35
C LEU A 319 16.62 4.38 -13.41
N ARG A 320 17.94 4.46 -13.30
CA ARG A 320 18.82 3.29 -13.14
C ARG A 320 19.63 3.43 -11.85
N MET A 321 19.62 2.40 -11.03
CA MET A 321 20.41 2.37 -9.80
C MET A 321 20.90 0.96 -9.47
N THR A 322 21.94 0.91 -8.65
CA THR A 322 22.41 -0.34 -8.04
C THR A 322 22.18 -0.27 -6.53
N VAL A 323 21.40 -1.21 -6.00
CA VAL A 323 21.09 -1.30 -4.57
C VAL A 323 21.86 -2.47 -3.96
N ARG A 324 22.55 -2.21 -2.85
CA ARG A 324 23.29 -3.22 -2.08
C ARG A 324 22.49 -3.57 -0.84
N ARG A 325 22.35 -4.88 -0.55
CA ARG A 325 21.77 -5.36 0.71
C ARG A 325 22.59 -4.86 1.90
N ASP A 326 23.91 -4.91 1.76
CA ASP A 326 24.87 -4.50 2.79
C ASP A 326 25.24 -3.01 2.72
N SER A 327 24.32 -2.13 2.32
CA SER A 327 24.57 -0.70 2.49
C SER A 327 24.78 -0.37 3.98
N GLN A 328 25.35 0.81 4.27
CA GLN A 328 25.76 1.22 5.62
C GLN A 328 24.72 0.80 6.67
N ASN A 329 25.19 0.20 7.77
CA ASN A 329 24.40 -0.33 8.89
C ASN A 329 23.78 -1.73 8.72
N SER A 330 24.24 -2.56 7.76
CA SER A 330 23.73 -3.93 7.63
C SER A 330 23.96 -4.81 8.87
N ALA A 331 25.01 -4.54 9.64
CA ALA A 331 25.32 -5.22 10.89
C ALA A 331 24.29 -4.95 12.01
N ASP A 332 23.46 -3.91 11.87
CA ASP A 332 22.44 -3.55 12.85
C ASP A 332 21.15 -4.38 12.68
N PHE A 333 21.07 -5.19 11.61
CA PHE A 333 19.90 -5.99 11.29
C PHE A 333 20.16 -7.50 11.41
N PRO A 334 19.14 -8.31 11.76
CA PRO A 334 19.24 -9.76 11.77
C PRO A 334 19.72 -10.37 10.44
N ALA A 335 20.43 -11.50 10.52
CA ALA A 335 20.98 -12.16 9.32
C ALA A 335 19.91 -12.65 8.32
N ASP A 336 18.66 -12.83 8.76
CA ASP A 336 17.53 -13.23 7.93
C ASP A 336 16.74 -12.03 7.36
N THR A 337 17.24 -10.80 7.54
CA THR A 337 16.59 -9.60 7.02
C THR A 337 16.46 -9.64 5.50
N ARG A 338 15.22 -9.44 5.05
CA ARG A 338 14.86 -9.26 3.66
C ARG A 338 14.72 -7.78 3.31
N HIS A 339 14.75 -7.50 2.02
CA HIS A 339 14.84 -6.17 1.44
C HIS A 339 13.80 -6.02 0.33
N ALA A 340 13.16 -4.85 0.31
CA ALA A 340 12.32 -4.44 -0.81
C ALA A 340 12.55 -2.97 -1.14
N ILE A 341 12.39 -2.62 -2.41
CA ILE A 341 12.29 -1.23 -2.86
C ILE A 341 10.82 -0.90 -3.08
N LEU A 342 10.40 0.25 -2.55
CA LEU A 342 9.14 0.89 -2.89
C LEU A 342 9.44 2.15 -3.71
N ALA A 343 8.82 2.28 -4.88
CA ALA A 343 8.78 3.53 -5.64
C ALA A 343 7.44 4.20 -5.36
N GLN A 344 7.42 5.19 -4.47
CA GLN A 344 6.20 5.81 -3.96
C GLN A 344 6.18 7.30 -4.27
N GLU A 345 5.07 7.80 -4.84
CA GLU A 345 4.87 9.23 -5.01
C GLU A 345 4.91 9.95 -3.65
N LEU A 346 5.51 11.14 -3.59
CA LEU A 346 5.59 11.90 -2.35
C LEU A 346 4.18 12.21 -1.81
N GLY A 347 3.28 12.65 -2.70
CA GLY A 347 1.91 13.00 -2.36
C GLY A 347 1.82 14.34 -1.64
N ARG A 348 0.62 14.71 -1.18
CA ARG A 348 0.37 16.00 -0.52
C ARG A 348 0.82 15.94 0.94
N GLY A 349 1.82 16.72 1.33
CA GLY A 349 2.22 16.83 2.72
C GLY A 349 3.72 17.08 2.93
N ASP A 350 4.29 16.50 3.98
CA ASP A 350 5.71 16.61 4.30
C ASP A 350 6.55 15.94 3.19
N ALA A 351 7.28 16.74 2.41
CA ALA A 351 8.14 16.27 1.32
C ALA A 351 9.21 15.24 1.76
N ARG A 352 9.44 15.10 3.07
CA ARG A 352 10.35 14.10 3.65
C ARG A 352 9.71 12.70 3.77
N SER A 353 8.39 12.58 3.70
CA SER A 353 7.66 11.31 3.93
C SER A 353 6.67 11.02 2.81
N ALA A 354 6.99 10.03 1.97
CA ALA A 354 6.12 9.65 0.86
C ALA A 354 4.86 8.93 1.35
N SER A 355 3.71 9.34 0.83
CA SER A 355 2.40 8.74 1.16
C SER A 355 1.43 8.71 -0.03
N GLY A 356 1.87 9.10 -1.22
CA GLY A 356 1.09 8.92 -2.44
C GLY A 356 1.04 7.46 -2.93
N PRO A 357 0.49 7.21 -4.13
CA PRO A 357 0.48 5.89 -4.75
C PRO A 357 1.85 5.23 -4.80
N ILE A 358 1.89 3.93 -4.48
CA ILE A 358 3.06 3.09 -4.72
C ILE A 358 3.01 2.60 -6.16
N LEU A 359 3.93 3.12 -6.98
CA LEU A 359 3.98 2.86 -8.42
C LEU A 359 4.60 1.51 -8.76
N ALA A 360 5.51 1.04 -7.90
CA ALA A 360 6.18 -0.25 -8.04
C ALA A 360 6.76 -0.73 -6.71
N ALA A 361 6.84 -2.04 -6.55
CA ALA A 361 7.57 -2.70 -5.48
C ALA A 361 8.48 -3.80 -6.03
N ILE A 362 9.66 -3.98 -5.43
CA ILE A 362 10.69 -4.91 -5.90
C ILE A 362 11.28 -5.63 -4.69
N ARG A 363 11.14 -6.95 -4.61
CA ARG A 363 11.87 -7.78 -3.64
C ARG A 363 13.31 -7.95 -4.11
N LEU A 364 14.28 -7.91 -3.19
CA LEU A 364 15.71 -8.04 -3.48
C LEU A 364 16.31 -9.33 -2.88
N ASP A 365 15.52 -10.37 -2.62
CA ASP A 365 15.97 -11.62 -1.99
C ASP A 365 15.33 -12.86 -2.61
#